data_AF-A0A136LKW1-F1
#
_entry.id   AF-A0A136LKW1-F1
#
_cell.length_a   1.000
_cell.length_b   1.000
_cell.length_c   1.000
_cell.angle_alpha   90.00
_cell.angle_beta   90.00
_cell.angle_gamma   90.00
#
_symmetry.space_group_name_H-M   'P 1'
#
loop_
_entity.id
_entity.type
_entity.pdbx_description
1 polymer ?
#
loop_
_entity_poly.entity_id
_entity_poly.type
_entity_poly.pdbx_seq_one_letter_code
_entity_poly.pdbx_strand_id
1 'polypeptide(L)'
;MTRIITLIILSLCCGNGYGQVIVKDTLPPAFEWSLYLIDAPYMTDAAKTEAIRDNGGTAPYNAGLSAQHYGRFYRNLSMAQATDMARNLHGSLYYGHNVLWNKFVKPVNTRKYILNRVLANITALGTDYLAIKLPYGYAFQHEEFHRAVMTTRHIYSYDEVWSFGKGLDIAVTHVKDEDLMYLKENFPADQVRLSAAGVEGEYRYLQRMREDNFFKQTGYPMVGISLLGTLHAVNYVNLPFTKRFNAITDSIMVHDRQNILARDFTGYDFSAWVYDLFTPNEPYEARGTWPGGVGIKRPVKESDLTPEMKSFLSETGNMQYLNFVSPFMVGINRLQLKPGYYFNFALRSVPASFGYFAGGDFFLDFNNRQMMVSLGVNRSKNLTLPSVELRYYNLIKNENSKFNTNLQVAGWMQPKDQLFAADKAESGITIGVQPSYAITERFSMIADLSYKTKGWVFGNPYLDNKFTGRVGFSMKTR
;
A
#
# COMPACT_ATOMS: atom_id res chain seq x y z
N MET A 1 -0.50 -40.03 -12.61
CA MET A 1 -1.86 -40.59 -12.36
C MET A 1 -2.26 -40.57 -10.89
N THR A 2 -1.36 -40.81 -9.94
CA THR A 2 -1.67 -40.92 -8.50
C THR A 2 -2.21 -39.64 -7.84
N ARG A 3 -1.77 -38.44 -8.25
CA ARG A 3 -2.25 -37.15 -7.66
C ARG A 3 -3.68 -36.76 -8.08
N ILE A 4 -4.11 -37.17 -9.28
CA ILE A 4 -5.48 -36.91 -9.77
C ILE A 4 -6.48 -37.82 -9.06
N ILE A 5 -6.07 -39.07 -8.79
CA ILE A 5 -6.90 -40.03 -8.04
C ILE A 5 -7.08 -39.56 -6.58
N THR A 6 -6.06 -38.97 -5.95
CA THR A 6 -6.20 -38.41 -4.59
C THR A 6 -7.17 -37.23 -4.52
N LEU A 7 -7.19 -36.35 -5.54
CA LEU A 7 -8.13 -35.23 -5.63
C LEU A 7 -9.58 -35.69 -5.88
N ILE A 8 -9.76 -36.76 -6.66
CA ILE A 8 -11.07 -37.35 -6.93
C ILE A 8 -11.60 -38.15 -5.71
N ILE A 9 -10.73 -38.80 -4.94
CA ILE A 9 -11.13 -39.48 -3.71
C ILE A 9 -11.51 -38.47 -2.61
N LEU A 10 -10.83 -37.33 -2.51
CA LEU A 10 -11.20 -36.24 -1.59
C LEU A 10 -12.56 -35.60 -1.93
N SER A 11 -12.93 -35.53 -3.21
CA SER A 11 -14.25 -35.02 -3.61
C SER A 11 -15.38 -36.05 -3.41
N LEU A 12 -15.08 -37.34 -3.51
CA LEU A 12 -16.06 -38.42 -3.31
C LEU A 12 -16.32 -38.76 -1.83
N CYS A 13 -15.40 -38.42 -0.92
CA CYS A 13 -15.57 -38.65 0.53
C CYS A 13 -16.24 -37.50 1.29
N CYS A 14 -16.55 -36.37 0.64
CA CYS A 14 -17.26 -35.25 1.26
C CYS A 14 -18.76 -35.33 0.95
N GLY A 15 -19.53 -35.90 1.89
CA GLY A 15 -20.99 -35.94 1.83
C GLY A 15 -21.64 -34.56 1.65
N ASN A 16 -22.82 -34.55 1.01
CA ASN A 16 -23.69 -33.38 0.77
C ASN A 16 -22.91 -32.08 0.47
N GLY A 17 -22.36 -31.99 -0.75
CA GLY A 17 -21.73 -30.75 -1.23
C GLY A 17 -22.71 -29.58 -1.16
N TYR A 18 -22.53 -28.70 -0.18
CA TYR A 18 -23.19 -27.39 -0.20
C TYR A 18 -22.68 -26.65 -1.43
N GLY A 19 -23.60 -26.29 -2.34
CA GLY A 19 -23.26 -25.43 -3.47
C GLY A 19 -22.70 -24.11 -2.95
N GLN A 20 -21.56 -23.67 -3.47
CA GLN A 20 -20.99 -22.37 -3.11
C GLN A 20 -21.89 -21.27 -3.66
N VAL A 21 -22.29 -20.32 -2.81
CA VAL A 21 -23.20 -19.24 -3.19
C VAL A 21 -22.50 -17.89 -3.05
N ILE A 22 -22.59 -17.06 -4.09
CA ILE A 22 -22.17 -15.65 -4.02
C ILE A 22 -23.14 -14.91 -3.09
N VAL A 23 -22.62 -14.33 -2.02
CA VAL A 23 -23.42 -13.49 -1.13
C VAL A 23 -23.69 -12.17 -1.81
N LYS A 24 -24.96 -11.76 -1.86
CA LYS A 24 -25.34 -10.45 -2.39
C LYS A 24 -25.14 -9.38 -1.32
N ASP A 25 -24.52 -8.27 -1.69
CA ASP A 25 -24.31 -7.11 -0.82
C ASP A 25 -25.61 -6.30 -0.68
N THR A 26 -26.59 -6.84 0.05
CA THR A 26 -27.92 -6.21 0.22
C THR A 26 -28.11 -5.55 1.58
N LEU A 27 -27.08 -5.54 2.43
CA LEU A 27 -27.14 -4.84 3.71
C LEU A 27 -27.31 -3.32 3.49
N PRO A 28 -27.90 -2.61 4.47
CA PRO A 28 -27.90 -1.15 4.46
C PRO A 28 -26.48 -0.61 4.25
N PRO A 29 -26.30 0.43 3.40
CA PRO A 29 -24.99 1.03 3.21
C PRO A 29 -24.38 1.47 4.53
N ALA A 30 -23.12 1.10 4.77
CA ALA A 30 -22.40 1.46 5.98
C ALA A 30 -20.98 1.91 5.64
N PHE A 31 -20.48 2.87 6.41
CA PHE A 31 -19.13 3.37 6.34
C PHE A 31 -18.66 3.81 7.73
N GLU A 32 -17.36 3.72 7.98
CA GLU A 32 -16.76 4.07 9.27
C GLU A 32 -15.53 4.90 9.01
N TRP A 33 -15.54 6.19 9.31
CA TRP A 33 -14.34 7.03 9.29
C TRP A 33 -13.34 6.55 10.34
N SER A 34 -12.04 6.67 10.07
CA SER A 34 -10.99 6.42 11.07
C SER A 34 -9.89 7.48 10.95
N LEU A 35 -9.54 8.17 12.04
CA LEU A 35 -8.51 9.20 12.04
C LEU A 35 -7.57 9.00 13.24
N TYR A 36 -6.30 8.75 12.95
CA TYR A 36 -5.24 8.72 13.95
C TYR A 36 -4.62 10.11 14.09
N LEU A 37 -4.74 10.69 15.28
CA LEU A 37 -4.17 12.00 15.61
C LEU A 37 -2.74 11.90 16.11
N ILE A 38 -2.43 10.80 16.80
CA ILE A 38 -1.10 10.51 17.33
C ILE A 38 -0.57 9.29 16.57
N ASP A 39 0.65 9.39 16.08
CA ASP A 39 1.43 8.27 15.53
C ASP A 39 2.85 8.35 16.07
N ALA A 40 3.15 7.66 17.17
CA ALA A 40 4.47 7.64 17.76
C ALA A 40 5.22 6.35 17.34
N PRO A 41 6.51 6.44 16.95
CA PRO A 41 7.35 7.63 16.93
C PRO A 41 7.30 8.43 15.62
N TYR A 42 6.52 8.03 14.62
CA TYR A 42 6.55 8.62 13.29
C TYR A 42 6.29 10.13 13.27
N MET A 43 5.39 10.61 14.10
CA MET A 43 5.10 12.03 14.28
C MET A 43 6.33 12.84 14.77
N THR A 44 7.27 12.20 15.48
CA THR A 44 8.55 12.83 15.81
C THR A 44 9.47 12.91 14.59
N ASP A 45 9.50 11.87 13.76
CA ASP A 45 10.25 11.88 12.50
C ASP A 45 9.68 12.95 11.54
N ALA A 46 8.35 13.02 11.41
CA ALA A 46 7.64 14.08 10.71
C ALA A 46 7.97 15.48 11.26
N ALA A 47 7.98 15.67 12.58
CA ALA A 47 8.33 16.94 13.19
C ALA A 47 9.79 17.35 12.91
N LYS A 48 10.73 16.39 12.83
CA LYS A 48 12.13 16.67 12.44
C LYS A 48 12.21 17.09 10.98
N THR A 49 11.51 16.40 10.09
CA THR A 49 11.40 16.78 8.68
C THR A 49 10.85 18.20 8.52
N GLU A 50 9.83 18.58 9.31
CA GLU A 50 9.29 19.94 9.32
C GLU A 50 10.28 20.97 9.86
N ALA A 51 11.05 20.64 10.90
CA ALA A 51 12.13 21.49 11.41
C ALA A 51 13.22 21.74 10.36
N ILE A 52 13.57 20.70 9.60
CA ILE A 52 14.54 20.77 8.50
C ILE A 52 14.00 21.64 7.38
N ARG A 53 12.72 21.48 7.02
CA ARG A 53 12.05 22.35 6.03
C ARG A 53 12.09 23.82 6.42
N ASP A 54 11.78 24.14 7.67
CA ASP A 54 11.73 25.54 8.14
C ASP A 54 13.11 26.23 8.07
N ASN A 55 14.19 25.45 7.98
CA ASN A 55 15.57 25.92 7.73
C ASN A 55 15.99 25.77 6.24
N GLY A 56 15.04 25.74 5.30
CA GLY A 56 15.33 25.58 3.87
C GLY A 56 16.00 24.24 3.52
N GLY A 57 15.78 23.21 4.35
CA GLY A 57 16.39 21.90 4.21
C GLY A 57 17.88 21.84 4.54
N THR A 58 18.46 22.86 5.18
CA THR A 58 19.91 22.92 5.48
C THR A 58 20.27 22.49 6.89
N ALA A 59 19.26 22.29 7.75
CA ALA A 59 19.49 21.81 9.10
C ALA A 59 20.00 20.36 9.09
N PRO A 60 20.84 19.98 10.07
CA PRO A 60 21.21 18.57 10.28
C PRO A 60 19.99 17.66 10.43
N TYR A 61 20.14 16.37 10.09
CA TYR A 61 19.07 15.36 10.25
C TYR A 61 18.57 15.18 11.70
N ASN A 62 19.27 15.76 12.70
CA ASN A 62 18.86 15.81 14.10
C ASN A 62 18.34 17.19 14.55
N ALA A 63 17.72 17.96 13.64
CA ALA A 63 17.21 19.31 13.90
C ALA A 63 16.39 19.43 15.21
N GLY A 64 16.57 20.55 15.90
CA GLY A 64 15.86 20.87 17.15
C GLY A 64 14.35 20.95 16.94
N LEU A 65 13.59 20.38 17.87
CA LEU A 65 12.13 20.31 17.78
C LEU A 65 11.45 21.40 18.61
N SER A 66 10.35 21.92 18.08
CA SER A 66 9.42 22.81 18.78
C SER A 66 8.00 22.24 18.71
N ALA A 67 7.12 22.70 19.60
CA ALA A 67 5.71 22.31 19.57
C ALA A 67 5.01 22.62 18.23
N GLN A 68 5.47 23.65 17.51
CA GLN A 68 4.92 24.03 16.21
C GLN A 68 5.20 22.96 15.13
N HIS A 69 6.34 22.27 15.21
CA HIS A 69 6.67 21.20 14.25
C HIS A 69 5.73 20.01 14.42
N TYR A 70 5.43 19.63 15.67
CA TYR A 70 4.43 18.61 15.97
C TYR A 70 3.02 19.00 15.50
N GLY A 71 2.66 20.29 15.57
CA GLY A 71 1.37 20.79 15.08
C GLY A 71 1.17 20.68 13.56
N ARG A 72 2.23 20.41 12.79
CA ARG A 72 2.21 20.24 11.32
C ARG A 72 2.29 18.78 10.88
N PHE A 73 2.05 17.82 11.78
CA PHE A 73 2.12 16.39 11.51
C PHE A 73 1.30 15.95 10.28
N TYR A 74 0.19 16.63 10.00
CA TYR A 74 -0.68 16.32 8.86
C TYR A 74 -0.01 16.49 7.49
N ARG A 75 1.17 17.14 7.42
CA ARG A 75 1.94 17.36 6.18
C ARG A 75 2.86 16.21 5.81
N ASN A 76 3.12 15.29 6.73
CA ASN A 76 3.88 14.06 6.51
C ASN A 76 3.14 12.94 7.24
N LEU A 77 2.31 12.19 6.51
CA LEU A 77 1.56 11.09 7.11
C LEU A 77 2.38 9.81 7.07
N SER A 78 2.20 8.93 8.05
CA SER A 78 2.76 7.58 7.95
C SER A 78 2.03 6.78 6.87
N MET A 79 2.65 5.71 6.37
CA MET A 79 2.00 4.80 5.41
C MET A 79 0.60 4.35 5.88
N ALA A 80 0.44 4.08 7.18
CA ALA A 80 -0.85 3.67 7.71
C ALA A 80 -1.86 4.82 7.77
N GLN A 81 -1.44 6.02 8.18
CA GLN A 81 -2.30 7.22 8.16
C GLN A 81 -2.71 7.59 6.73
N ALA A 82 -1.78 7.57 5.77
CA ALA A 82 -2.06 7.82 4.36
C ALA A 82 -3.09 6.82 3.80
N THR A 83 -2.91 5.52 4.07
CA THR A 83 -3.88 4.49 3.66
C THR A 83 -5.26 4.74 4.26
N ASP A 84 -5.36 5.07 5.55
CA ASP A 84 -6.65 5.34 6.19
C ASP A 84 -7.31 6.61 5.66
N MET A 85 -6.54 7.65 5.35
CA MET A 85 -7.05 8.87 4.71
C MET A 85 -7.58 8.60 3.30
N ALA A 86 -6.84 7.83 2.49
CA ALA A 86 -7.29 7.45 1.15
C ALA A 86 -8.54 6.58 1.18
N ARG A 87 -8.54 5.59 2.07
CA ARG A 87 -9.71 4.76 2.35
C ARG A 87 -10.90 5.58 2.86
N ASN A 88 -10.66 6.64 3.64
CA ASN A 88 -11.72 7.52 4.10
C ASN A 88 -12.38 8.32 2.97
N LEU A 89 -11.57 8.89 2.06
CA LEU A 89 -12.08 9.63 0.90
C LEU A 89 -12.92 8.72 0.00
N HIS A 90 -12.33 7.63 -0.50
CA HIS A 90 -13.01 6.74 -1.45
C HIS A 90 -14.18 5.99 -0.79
N GLY A 91 -14.02 5.51 0.45
CA GLY A 91 -15.11 4.84 1.15
C GLY A 91 -16.33 5.74 1.41
N SER A 92 -16.12 7.04 1.60
CA SER A 92 -17.21 8.01 1.71
C SER A 92 -17.95 8.21 0.38
N LEU A 93 -17.21 8.31 -0.73
CA LEU A 93 -17.80 8.37 -2.07
C LEU A 93 -18.61 7.10 -2.37
N TYR A 94 -18.05 5.94 -2.04
CA TYR A 94 -18.69 4.63 -2.20
C TYR A 94 -19.94 4.44 -1.36
N TYR A 95 -19.93 4.91 -0.11
CA TYR A 95 -21.12 4.99 0.71
C TYR A 95 -22.20 5.84 0.04
N GLY A 96 -21.83 7.02 -0.47
CA GLY A 96 -22.72 7.91 -1.23
C GLY A 96 -23.35 7.22 -2.43
N HIS A 97 -22.57 6.51 -3.24
CA HIS A 97 -23.06 5.73 -4.40
C HIS A 97 -24.01 4.62 -3.98
N ASN A 98 -23.69 3.88 -2.92
CA ASN A 98 -24.57 2.83 -2.40
C ASN A 98 -25.90 3.41 -1.91
N VAL A 99 -25.89 4.53 -1.18
CA VAL A 99 -27.12 5.23 -0.74
C VAL A 99 -27.94 5.69 -1.96
N LEU A 100 -27.29 6.31 -2.94
CA LEU A 100 -27.91 6.81 -4.16
C LEU A 100 -28.61 5.68 -4.93
N TRP A 101 -27.90 4.61 -5.23
CA TRP A 101 -28.43 3.53 -6.04
C TRP A 101 -29.39 2.61 -5.29
N ASN A 102 -29.25 2.45 -3.96
CA ASN A 102 -30.27 1.77 -3.17
C ASN A 102 -31.58 2.55 -3.13
N LYS A 103 -31.55 3.89 -3.27
CA LYS A 103 -32.77 4.71 -3.40
C LYS A 103 -33.45 4.52 -4.76
N PHE A 104 -32.69 4.55 -5.85
CA PHE A 104 -33.25 4.48 -7.22
C PHE A 104 -33.54 3.06 -7.71
N VAL A 105 -32.66 2.10 -7.40
CA VAL A 105 -32.75 0.70 -7.82
C VAL A 105 -32.60 -0.20 -6.60
N LYS A 106 -33.67 -0.36 -5.83
CA LYS A 106 -33.68 -1.22 -4.63
C LYS A 106 -33.35 -2.68 -4.99
N PRO A 107 -32.36 -3.33 -4.35
CA PRO A 107 -31.88 -4.66 -4.70
C PRO A 107 -32.80 -5.79 -4.16
N VAL A 108 -34.09 -5.76 -4.49
CA VAL A 108 -35.11 -6.69 -3.95
C VAL A 108 -35.11 -8.08 -4.59
N ASN A 109 -34.43 -8.25 -5.73
CA ASN A 109 -34.27 -9.54 -6.42
C ASN A 109 -32.94 -9.57 -7.18
N THR A 110 -32.54 -10.72 -7.73
CA THR A 110 -31.25 -10.89 -8.43
C THR A 110 -31.05 -9.88 -9.57
N ARG A 111 -32.06 -9.66 -10.42
CA ARG A 111 -31.95 -8.73 -11.56
C ARG A 111 -31.72 -7.30 -11.09
N LYS A 112 -32.50 -6.83 -10.11
CA LYS A 112 -32.35 -5.48 -9.55
C LYS A 112 -31.06 -5.32 -8.76
N TYR A 113 -30.61 -6.35 -8.06
CA TYR A 113 -29.31 -6.38 -7.41
C TYR A 113 -28.18 -6.17 -8.41
N ILE A 114 -28.14 -6.96 -9.49
CA ILE A 114 -27.10 -6.85 -10.52
C ILE A 114 -27.13 -5.45 -11.14
N LEU A 115 -28.31 -4.94 -11.53
CA LEU A 115 -28.45 -3.60 -12.09
C LEU A 115 -27.94 -2.52 -11.13
N ASN A 116 -28.32 -2.59 -9.84
CA ASN A 116 -27.84 -1.68 -8.81
C ASN A 116 -26.30 -1.71 -8.72
N ARG A 117 -25.70 -2.90 -8.63
CA ARG A 117 -24.24 -3.04 -8.53
C ARG A 117 -23.51 -2.51 -9.76
N VAL A 118 -24.03 -2.74 -10.96
CA VAL A 118 -23.45 -2.21 -12.21
C VAL A 118 -23.48 -0.69 -12.20
N LEU A 119 -24.62 -0.07 -11.89
CA LEU A 119 -24.77 1.38 -11.87
C LEU A 119 -23.90 2.03 -10.78
N ALA A 120 -23.83 1.42 -9.59
CA ALA A 120 -22.96 1.86 -8.50
C ALA A 120 -21.48 1.81 -8.90
N ASN A 121 -21.01 0.73 -9.56
CA ASN A 121 -19.61 0.63 -10.00
C ASN A 121 -19.28 1.59 -11.16
N ILE A 122 -20.19 1.81 -12.11
CA ILE A 122 -19.96 2.77 -13.22
C ILE A 122 -19.83 4.20 -12.68
N THR A 123 -20.74 4.59 -11.78
CA THR A 123 -20.69 5.94 -11.19
C THR A 123 -19.53 6.11 -10.22
N ALA A 124 -19.21 5.08 -9.43
CA ALA A 124 -18.03 5.06 -8.58
C ALA A 124 -16.73 5.20 -9.38
N LEU A 125 -16.60 4.50 -10.51
CA LEU A 125 -15.46 4.65 -11.42
C LEU A 125 -15.31 6.10 -11.90
N GLY A 126 -16.41 6.78 -12.23
CA GLY A 126 -16.38 8.20 -12.59
C GLY A 126 -15.86 9.09 -11.46
N THR A 127 -16.31 8.87 -10.22
CA THR A 127 -15.79 9.63 -9.07
C THR A 127 -14.37 9.26 -8.69
N ASP A 128 -13.98 8.00 -8.86
CA ASP A 128 -12.62 7.53 -8.61
C ASP A 128 -11.66 8.23 -9.55
N TYR A 129 -11.98 8.28 -10.85
CA TYR A 129 -11.18 8.99 -11.85
C TYR A 129 -10.96 10.48 -11.47
N LEU A 130 -12.00 11.16 -10.97
CA LEU A 130 -11.88 12.53 -10.49
C LEU A 130 -11.08 12.64 -9.18
N ALA A 131 -11.21 11.65 -8.30
CA ALA A 131 -10.58 11.63 -6.99
C ALA A 131 -9.10 11.22 -7.02
N ILE A 132 -8.60 10.58 -8.09
CA ILE A 132 -7.21 10.11 -8.20
C ILE A 132 -6.19 11.17 -7.78
N LYS A 133 -6.38 12.43 -8.19
CA LYS A 133 -5.45 13.54 -7.93
C LYS A 133 -5.89 14.48 -6.80
N LEU A 134 -6.98 14.18 -6.12
CA LEU A 134 -7.34 14.97 -4.96
C LEU A 134 -6.39 14.61 -3.82
N PRO A 135 -6.16 15.53 -2.86
CA PRO A 135 -5.59 15.14 -1.58
C PRO A 135 -6.34 13.95 -1.00
N TYR A 136 -5.58 12.97 -0.49
CA TYR A 136 -6.12 11.68 -0.05
C TYR A 136 -6.69 10.80 -1.17
N GLY A 137 -6.42 11.12 -2.43
CA GLY A 137 -6.73 10.28 -3.58
C GLY A 137 -5.73 9.12 -3.75
N TYR A 138 -5.88 8.43 -4.88
CA TYR A 138 -5.01 7.31 -5.23
C TYR A 138 -3.55 7.73 -5.52
N ALA A 139 -3.34 8.86 -6.21
CA ALA A 139 -1.98 9.38 -6.45
C ALA A 139 -1.33 9.91 -5.17
N PHE A 140 -2.10 10.56 -4.30
CA PHE A 140 -1.62 10.95 -2.96
C PHE A 140 -1.10 9.75 -2.17
N GLN A 141 -1.85 8.66 -2.19
CA GLN A 141 -1.46 7.42 -1.53
C GLN A 141 -0.14 6.85 -2.09
N HIS A 142 0.10 7.01 -3.39
CA HIS A 142 1.35 6.62 -4.04
C HIS A 142 2.50 7.49 -3.54
N GLU A 143 2.39 8.82 -3.68
CA GLU A 143 3.45 9.76 -3.32
C GLU A 143 3.77 9.80 -1.83
N GLU A 144 2.76 9.76 -0.97
CA GLU A 144 3.00 9.76 0.48
C GLU A 144 3.71 8.50 0.97
N PHE A 145 3.65 7.38 0.24
CA PHE A 145 4.43 6.20 0.59
C PHE A 145 5.93 6.41 0.35
N HIS A 146 6.30 7.08 -0.75
CA HIS A 146 7.69 7.51 -0.97
C HIS A 146 8.14 8.48 0.12
N ARG A 147 7.31 9.50 0.40
CA ARG A 147 7.61 10.50 1.45
C ARG A 147 7.69 9.88 2.84
N ALA A 148 6.93 8.82 3.11
CA ALA A 148 7.00 8.14 4.39
C ALA A 148 8.35 7.45 4.61
N VAL A 149 8.94 6.84 3.57
CA VAL A 149 10.31 6.29 3.65
C VAL A 149 11.30 7.41 3.99
N MET A 150 11.27 8.52 3.24
CA MET A 150 12.14 9.69 3.46
C MET A 150 11.96 10.31 4.85
N THR A 151 10.72 10.41 5.33
CA THR A 151 10.40 10.99 6.63
C THR A 151 11.05 10.21 7.77
N THR A 152 11.09 8.88 7.70
CA THR A 152 11.79 8.07 8.74
C THR A 152 13.29 8.32 8.81
N ARG A 153 13.87 8.92 7.77
CA ARG A 153 15.27 9.33 7.67
C ARG A 153 15.46 10.85 7.75
N HIS A 154 14.40 11.58 8.13
CA HIS A 154 14.36 13.03 8.33
C HIS A 154 14.67 13.82 7.05
N ILE A 155 14.35 13.25 5.89
CA ILE A 155 14.54 13.91 4.59
C ILE A 155 13.28 14.71 4.25
N TYR A 156 13.46 16.00 3.96
CA TYR A 156 12.37 16.85 3.49
C TYR A 156 12.00 16.53 2.04
N SER A 157 10.70 16.45 1.82
CA SER A 157 10.09 16.16 0.54
C SER A 157 8.71 16.81 0.45
N TYR A 158 8.20 16.98 -0.76
CA TYR A 158 6.90 17.58 -1.03
C TYR A 158 6.12 16.76 -2.05
N ASP A 159 4.90 16.39 -1.70
CA ASP A 159 3.96 15.71 -2.61
C ASP A 159 3.27 16.76 -3.50
N GLU A 160 3.46 16.64 -4.81
CA GLU A 160 2.88 17.56 -5.78
C GLU A 160 1.36 17.42 -5.97
N VAL A 161 0.69 16.44 -5.36
CA VAL A 161 -0.78 16.41 -5.27
C VAL A 161 -1.34 17.70 -4.68
N TRP A 162 -0.59 18.33 -3.77
CA TRP A 162 -0.98 19.60 -3.16
C TRP A 162 -0.82 20.80 -4.10
N SER A 163 -0.17 20.63 -5.25
CA SER A 163 -0.02 21.65 -6.29
C SER A 163 -1.14 21.57 -7.32
N PHE A 164 -2.32 22.08 -6.96
CA PHE A 164 -3.47 22.14 -7.85
C PHE A 164 -3.13 22.80 -9.20
N GLY A 165 -3.47 22.13 -10.31
CA GLY A 165 -3.28 22.66 -11.66
C GLY A 165 -2.02 22.17 -12.40
N LYS A 166 -1.13 21.39 -11.75
CA LYS A 166 -0.14 20.57 -12.48
C LYS A 166 -0.84 19.43 -13.22
N GLY A 167 -0.24 18.99 -14.33
CA GLY A 167 -0.79 18.02 -15.29
C GLY A 167 -1.04 16.62 -14.75
N LEU A 168 -0.89 15.57 -15.58
CA LEU A 168 -1.10 14.17 -15.16
C LEU A 168 0.08 13.58 -14.37
N ASP A 169 1.26 14.19 -14.47
CA ASP A 169 2.46 13.74 -13.77
C ASP A 169 2.53 14.43 -12.41
N ILE A 170 2.39 13.63 -11.36
CA ILE A 170 2.56 14.01 -9.96
C ILE A 170 3.91 13.39 -9.54
N ALA A 171 4.68 14.14 -8.77
CA ALA A 171 6.03 13.77 -8.36
C ALA A 171 6.22 14.04 -6.86
N VAL A 172 7.29 13.47 -6.30
CA VAL A 172 7.79 13.87 -4.99
C VAL A 172 9.04 14.72 -5.17
N THR A 173 8.93 15.99 -4.83
CA THR A 173 9.95 17.01 -5.10
C THR A 173 10.54 17.58 -3.81
N HIS A 174 11.37 18.62 -3.93
CA HIS A 174 12.07 19.31 -2.84
C HIS A 174 13.10 18.47 -2.07
N VAL A 175 13.45 17.29 -2.60
CA VAL A 175 14.55 16.46 -2.10
C VAL A 175 15.87 17.00 -2.64
N LYS A 176 16.91 17.05 -1.80
CA LYS A 176 18.25 17.48 -2.23
C LYS A 176 19.10 16.31 -2.72
N ASP A 177 20.16 16.60 -3.46
CA ASP A 177 21.09 15.55 -3.89
C ASP A 177 21.85 14.97 -2.70
N GLU A 178 22.20 15.81 -1.71
CA GLU A 178 22.85 15.39 -0.47
C GLU A 178 21.98 14.44 0.36
N ASP A 179 20.65 14.62 0.32
CA ASP A 179 19.72 13.73 1.02
C ASP A 179 19.70 12.32 0.42
N LEU A 180 19.77 12.23 -0.91
CA LEU A 180 19.80 10.95 -1.62
C LEU A 180 21.16 10.26 -1.49
N MET A 181 22.25 11.04 -1.48
CA MET A 181 23.59 10.55 -1.15
C MET A 181 23.61 9.95 0.26
N TYR A 182 23.12 10.70 1.25
CA TYR A 182 23.01 10.24 2.63
C TYR A 182 22.18 8.97 2.75
N LEU A 183 21.02 8.91 2.09
CA LEU A 183 20.13 7.75 2.11
C LEU A 183 20.81 6.52 1.50
N LYS A 184 21.43 6.66 0.33
CA LYS A 184 22.13 5.56 -0.36
C LYS A 184 23.29 5.01 0.48
N GLU A 185 24.10 5.89 1.05
CA GLU A 185 25.29 5.52 1.82
C GLU A 185 24.93 4.83 3.14
N ASN A 186 23.97 5.39 3.88
CA ASN A 186 23.69 4.98 5.26
C ASN A 186 22.54 3.98 5.37
N PHE A 187 21.62 3.97 4.40
CA PHE A 187 20.41 3.15 4.41
C PHE A 187 20.09 2.60 3.01
N PRO A 188 20.98 1.80 2.38
CA PRO A 188 20.82 1.36 1.00
C PRO A 188 19.52 0.57 0.76
N ALA A 189 19.05 -0.19 1.75
CA ALA A 189 17.77 -0.89 1.67
C ALA A 189 16.55 0.06 1.65
N ASP A 190 16.63 1.19 2.37
CA ASP A 190 15.59 2.22 2.30
C ASP A 190 15.66 2.99 0.98
N GLN A 191 16.85 3.22 0.41
CA GLN A 191 16.99 3.80 -0.92
C GLN A 191 16.33 2.93 -2.00
N VAL A 192 16.51 1.60 -1.94
CA VAL A 192 15.78 0.68 -2.84
C VAL A 192 14.28 0.73 -2.57
N ARG A 193 13.88 0.63 -1.30
CA ARG A 193 12.47 0.66 -0.93
C ARG A 193 11.78 1.94 -1.38
N LEU A 194 12.48 3.07 -1.30
CA LEU A 194 11.98 4.38 -1.65
C LEU A 194 11.30 4.33 -3.01
N SER A 195 11.95 3.84 -4.07
CA SER A 195 11.34 3.74 -5.40
C SER A 195 10.18 2.74 -5.50
N ALA A 196 10.17 1.67 -4.71
CA ALA A 196 9.07 0.69 -4.73
C ALA A 196 7.82 1.13 -3.92
N ALA A 197 7.96 2.11 -3.03
CA ALA A 197 6.99 2.40 -2.00
C ALA A 197 5.63 2.86 -2.53
N GLY A 198 5.57 3.61 -3.64
CA GLY A 198 4.31 4.09 -4.21
C GLY A 198 3.36 2.95 -4.59
N VAL A 199 3.85 1.97 -5.36
CA VAL A 199 3.09 0.76 -5.71
C VAL A 199 2.79 -0.11 -4.47
N GLU A 200 3.68 -0.14 -3.47
CA GLU A 200 3.38 -0.76 -2.17
C GLU A 200 2.11 -0.12 -1.55
N GLY A 201 2.01 1.21 -1.62
CA GLY A 201 0.88 2.00 -1.12
C GLY A 201 -0.42 1.74 -1.85
N GLU A 202 -0.36 1.64 -3.17
CA GLU A 202 -1.50 1.30 -4.01
C GLU A 202 -2.11 -0.06 -3.63
N TYR A 203 -1.28 -1.09 -3.48
CA TYR A 203 -1.74 -2.41 -3.08
C TYR A 203 -2.22 -2.45 -1.62
N ARG A 204 -1.59 -1.66 -0.73
CA ARG A 204 -2.02 -1.58 0.67
C ARG A 204 -3.41 -0.96 0.80
N TYR A 205 -3.69 0.07 0.01
CA TYR A 205 -5.03 0.65 -0.11
C TYR A 205 -6.06 -0.38 -0.59
N LEU A 206 -5.76 -1.12 -1.68
CA LEU A 206 -6.68 -2.14 -2.20
C LEU A 206 -6.94 -3.25 -1.17
N GLN A 207 -5.91 -3.70 -0.43
CA GLN A 207 -6.08 -4.68 0.64
C GLN A 207 -7.03 -4.14 1.73
N ARG A 208 -6.85 -2.90 2.17
CA ARG A 208 -7.71 -2.27 3.19
C ARG A 208 -9.17 -2.18 2.75
N MET A 209 -9.43 -1.83 1.49
CA MET A 209 -10.78 -1.76 0.93
C MET A 209 -11.44 -3.15 0.81
N ARG A 210 -10.65 -4.19 0.48
CA ARG A 210 -11.12 -5.60 0.49
C ARG A 210 -11.45 -6.09 1.89
N GLU A 211 -10.64 -5.75 2.90
CA GLU A 211 -10.92 -6.05 4.31
C GLU A 211 -12.27 -5.46 4.73
N ASP A 212 -12.57 -4.21 4.35
CA ASP A 212 -13.86 -3.59 4.65
C ASP A 212 -15.03 -4.29 3.93
N ASN A 213 -14.90 -4.56 2.62
CA ASN A 213 -15.93 -5.27 1.87
C ASN A 213 -16.20 -6.68 2.42
N PHE A 214 -15.15 -7.40 2.81
CA PHE A 214 -15.29 -8.75 3.33
C PHE A 214 -15.78 -8.74 4.78
N PHE A 215 -15.06 -8.14 5.72
CA PHE A 215 -15.34 -8.28 7.16
C PHE A 215 -16.44 -7.35 7.65
N LYS A 216 -16.52 -6.13 7.12
CA LYS A 216 -17.54 -5.14 7.49
C LYS A 216 -18.77 -5.16 6.57
N GLN A 217 -18.71 -5.92 5.47
CA GLN A 217 -19.82 -6.11 4.53
C GLN A 217 -20.35 -4.79 3.96
N THR A 218 -19.44 -3.86 3.67
CA THR A 218 -19.78 -2.48 3.26
C THR A 218 -20.32 -2.39 1.83
N GLY A 219 -20.05 -3.39 0.99
CA GLY A 219 -20.53 -3.46 -0.38
C GLY A 219 -20.00 -2.30 -1.26
N TYR A 220 -18.79 -1.81 -1.00
CA TYR A 220 -18.18 -0.73 -1.77
C TYR A 220 -18.11 -1.09 -3.27
N PRO A 221 -18.61 -0.21 -4.17
CA PRO A 221 -18.47 -0.35 -5.62
C PRO A 221 -17.04 -0.02 -6.10
N MET A 222 -16.06 -0.81 -5.63
CA MET A 222 -14.63 -0.59 -5.86
C MET A 222 -14.05 -1.34 -7.07
N VAL A 223 -14.88 -1.95 -7.93
CA VAL A 223 -14.37 -2.72 -9.09
C VAL A 223 -13.55 -1.83 -10.02
N GLY A 224 -14.03 -0.62 -10.25
CA GLY A 224 -13.37 0.38 -11.10
C GLY A 224 -11.94 0.69 -10.65
N ILE A 225 -11.76 1.20 -9.42
CA ILE A 225 -10.43 1.49 -8.89
C ILE A 225 -9.57 0.24 -8.75
N SER A 226 -10.16 -0.93 -8.46
CA SER A 226 -9.39 -2.18 -8.35
C SER A 226 -8.75 -2.56 -9.67
N LEU A 227 -9.49 -2.46 -10.78
CA LEU A 227 -8.99 -2.75 -12.12
C LEU A 227 -8.02 -1.67 -12.59
N LEU A 228 -8.39 -0.39 -12.50
CA LEU A 228 -7.54 0.72 -12.95
C LEU A 228 -6.25 0.83 -12.15
N GLY A 229 -6.33 0.74 -10.83
CA GLY A 229 -5.17 0.79 -9.95
C GLY A 229 -4.23 -0.40 -10.17
N THR A 230 -4.77 -1.61 -10.31
CA THR A 230 -3.92 -2.78 -10.63
C THR A 230 -3.28 -2.68 -12.01
N LEU A 231 -4.03 -2.20 -13.01
CA LEU A 231 -3.51 -1.96 -14.35
C LEU A 231 -2.43 -0.87 -14.34
N HIS A 232 -2.63 0.20 -13.57
CA HIS A 232 -1.65 1.24 -13.36
C HIS A 232 -0.34 0.66 -12.81
N ALA A 233 -0.38 -0.01 -11.66
CA ALA A 233 0.80 -0.63 -11.06
C ALA A 233 1.53 -1.59 -12.01
N VAL A 234 0.80 -2.46 -12.72
CA VAL A 234 1.39 -3.41 -13.69
C VAL A 234 2.08 -2.66 -14.83
N ASN A 235 1.43 -1.65 -15.40
CA ASN A 235 2.00 -0.86 -16.49
C ASN A 235 3.19 -0.03 -15.99
N TYR A 236 3.14 0.47 -14.77
CA TYR A 236 4.16 1.33 -14.19
C TYR A 236 5.46 0.57 -13.88
N VAL A 237 5.35 -0.65 -13.34
CA VAL A 237 6.51 -1.55 -13.17
C VAL A 237 7.16 -1.92 -14.51
N ASN A 238 6.35 -2.13 -15.55
CA ASN A 238 6.82 -2.48 -16.89
C ASN A 238 7.16 -1.26 -17.77
N LEU A 239 6.97 -0.04 -17.26
CA LEU A 239 7.13 1.21 -18.02
C LEU A 239 8.52 1.35 -18.67
N PRO A 240 9.64 0.93 -18.02
CA PRO A 240 10.97 1.00 -18.61
C PRO A 240 11.10 0.30 -19.97
N PHE A 241 10.29 -0.74 -20.24
CA PHE A 241 10.34 -1.49 -21.50
C PHE A 241 9.53 -0.87 -22.65
N THR A 242 8.87 0.27 -22.42
CA THR A 242 8.11 0.95 -23.46
C THR A 242 9.02 1.73 -24.41
N LYS A 243 8.69 1.75 -25.71
CA LYS A 243 9.52 2.38 -26.76
C LYS A 243 9.86 3.86 -26.50
N ARG A 244 8.98 4.57 -25.79
CA ARG A 244 9.12 6.01 -25.53
C ARG A 244 9.79 6.33 -24.20
N PHE A 245 10.08 5.34 -23.36
CA PHE A 245 10.56 5.54 -22.00
C PHE A 245 11.82 6.42 -21.94
N ASN A 246 12.86 6.06 -22.69
CA ASN A 246 14.11 6.83 -22.71
C ASN A 246 13.89 8.27 -23.21
N ALA A 247 13.07 8.45 -24.25
CA ALA A 247 12.76 9.78 -24.80
C ALA A 247 11.96 10.66 -23.83
N ILE A 248 11.02 10.08 -23.07
CA ILE A 248 10.28 10.80 -22.02
C ILE A 248 11.23 11.19 -20.89
N THR A 249 12.10 10.26 -20.47
CA THR A 249 13.12 10.51 -19.45
C THR A 249 14.07 11.63 -19.89
N ASP A 250 14.47 11.67 -21.16
CA ASP A 250 15.24 12.78 -21.74
C ASP A 250 14.50 14.11 -21.67
N SER A 251 13.20 14.12 -21.94
CA SER A 251 12.38 15.34 -21.83
C SER A 251 12.33 15.88 -20.41
N ILE A 252 12.16 15.00 -19.40
CA ILE A 252 12.20 15.36 -17.98
C ILE A 252 13.57 15.95 -17.62
N MET A 253 14.65 15.29 -18.06
CA MET A 253 16.00 15.78 -17.81
C MET A 253 16.26 17.16 -18.42
N VAL A 254 15.74 17.45 -19.61
CA VAL A 254 15.88 18.78 -20.22
C VAL A 254 15.08 19.83 -19.45
N HIS A 255 13.85 19.50 -19.03
CA HIS A 255 12.94 20.42 -18.33
C HIS A 255 13.49 20.84 -16.96
N ASP A 256 13.95 19.89 -16.14
CA ASP A 256 14.33 20.17 -14.74
C ASP A 256 15.83 20.48 -14.55
N ARG A 257 16.52 20.80 -15.64
CA ARG A 257 17.99 20.88 -15.69
C ARG A 257 18.63 21.88 -14.73
N GLN A 258 17.94 22.97 -14.41
CA GLN A 258 18.50 24.06 -13.59
C GLN A 258 17.93 24.09 -12.16
N ASN A 259 16.98 23.23 -11.81
CA ASN A 259 16.29 23.33 -10.52
C ASN A 259 16.26 21.98 -9.79
N ILE A 260 17.18 21.80 -8.84
CA ILE A 260 17.31 20.57 -8.04
C ILE A 260 16.01 20.26 -7.28
N LEU A 261 15.35 21.28 -6.72
CA LEU A 261 14.17 21.10 -5.86
C LEU A 261 12.87 20.88 -6.66
N ALA A 262 12.84 21.21 -7.95
CA ALA A 262 11.68 20.92 -8.79
C ALA A 262 11.69 19.51 -9.38
N ARG A 263 12.83 18.81 -9.33
CA ARG A 263 12.97 17.45 -9.82
C ARG A 263 12.20 16.49 -8.94
N ASP A 264 11.62 15.49 -9.58
CA ASP A 264 11.27 14.27 -8.87
C ASP A 264 12.52 13.68 -8.18
N PHE A 265 12.32 13.02 -7.04
CA PHE A 265 13.42 12.43 -6.26
C PHE A 265 14.17 11.33 -7.02
N THR A 266 13.53 10.65 -7.97
CA THR A 266 14.14 9.54 -8.71
C THR A 266 13.84 9.51 -10.21
N GLY A 267 12.90 10.29 -10.70
CA GLY A 267 12.31 10.11 -12.03
C GLY A 267 11.34 8.93 -12.01
N TYR A 268 11.39 8.07 -13.02
CA TYR A 268 10.56 6.86 -13.01
C TYR A 268 11.11 5.82 -12.03
N ASP A 269 10.24 5.35 -11.16
CA ASP A 269 10.59 4.51 -10.03
C ASP A 269 11.30 3.21 -10.41
N PHE A 270 10.75 2.44 -11.34
CA PHE A 270 11.15 1.04 -11.47
C PHE A 270 12.47 0.78 -12.19
N SER A 271 12.94 1.72 -13.02
CA SER A 271 14.31 1.67 -13.53
C SER A 271 15.32 2.02 -12.44
N ALA A 272 15.03 3.01 -11.60
CA ALA A 272 15.88 3.37 -10.47
C ALA A 272 15.87 2.29 -9.38
N TRP A 273 14.70 1.72 -9.09
CA TRP A 273 14.51 0.62 -8.15
C TRP A 273 15.41 -0.57 -8.51
N VAL A 274 15.32 -1.08 -9.75
CA VAL A 274 16.12 -2.24 -10.15
C VAL A 274 17.61 -1.90 -10.26
N TYR A 275 17.96 -0.67 -10.61
CA TYR A 275 19.35 -0.23 -10.58
C TYR A 275 19.90 -0.30 -9.16
N ASP A 276 19.26 0.40 -8.20
CA ASP A 276 19.71 0.45 -6.81
C ASP A 276 19.67 -0.92 -6.12
N LEU A 277 18.73 -1.78 -6.50
CA LEU A 277 18.62 -3.15 -6.02
C LEU A 277 19.88 -3.98 -6.36
N PHE A 278 20.45 -3.76 -7.55
CA PHE A 278 21.66 -4.45 -8.01
C PHE A 278 22.96 -3.74 -7.62
N THR A 279 22.90 -2.44 -7.30
CA THR A 279 24.07 -1.62 -6.95
C THR A 279 23.95 -1.01 -5.55
N PRO A 280 23.66 -1.78 -4.48
CA PRO A 280 23.36 -1.20 -3.16
C PRO A 280 24.53 -0.42 -2.54
N ASN A 281 25.77 -0.78 -2.88
CA ASN A 281 26.98 -0.15 -2.32
C ASN A 281 27.60 0.91 -3.25
N GLU A 282 27.00 1.13 -4.43
CA GLU A 282 27.48 2.17 -5.33
C GLU A 282 27.10 3.54 -4.75
N PRO A 283 28.05 4.50 -4.64
CA PRO A 283 27.72 5.87 -4.23
C PRO A 283 26.67 6.49 -5.16
N TYR A 284 25.77 7.30 -4.61
CA TYR A 284 24.66 7.87 -5.39
C TYR A 284 25.17 8.76 -6.54
N GLU A 285 26.32 9.40 -6.34
CA GLU A 285 27.01 10.27 -7.28
C GLU A 285 27.51 9.53 -8.53
N ALA A 286 27.66 8.20 -8.47
CA ALA A 286 28.07 7.39 -9.61
C ALA A 286 27.05 7.45 -10.77
N ARG A 287 25.82 7.91 -10.52
CA ARG A 287 24.84 8.21 -11.57
C ARG A 287 25.27 9.33 -12.51
N GLY A 288 26.29 10.11 -12.12
CA GLY A 288 26.87 11.19 -12.91
C GLY A 288 26.14 12.51 -12.73
N THR A 289 26.69 13.55 -13.39
CA THR A 289 26.13 14.90 -13.35
C THR A 289 24.91 15.03 -14.26
N TRP A 290 23.97 15.88 -13.88
CA TRP A 290 22.81 16.21 -14.71
C TRP A 290 23.25 16.71 -16.10
N PRO A 291 22.79 16.11 -17.21
CA PRO A 291 23.22 16.51 -18.55
C PRO A 291 22.93 17.98 -18.85
N GLY A 292 23.99 18.79 -19.01
CA GLY A 292 23.86 20.23 -19.29
C GLY A 292 23.20 21.05 -18.17
N GLY A 293 23.19 20.52 -16.94
CA GLY A 293 22.54 21.10 -15.77
C GLY A 293 23.41 21.04 -14.52
N VAL A 294 22.77 21.22 -13.37
CA VAL A 294 23.42 21.22 -12.04
C VAL A 294 23.07 19.97 -11.23
N GLY A 295 23.94 19.52 -10.34
CA GLY A 295 23.66 18.39 -9.44
C GLY A 295 23.72 17.01 -10.11
N ILE A 296 23.20 16.00 -9.42
CA ILE A 296 23.27 14.58 -9.79
C ILE A 296 22.13 14.21 -10.73
N LYS A 297 22.42 13.37 -11.74
CA LYS A 297 21.43 12.73 -12.60
C LYS A 297 20.65 11.70 -11.78
N ARG A 298 19.44 12.07 -11.32
CA ARG A 298 18.57 11.16 -10.56
C ARG A 298 17.93 10.07 -11.44
N PRO A 299 17.33 10.39 -12.61
CA PRO A 299 16.63 9.39 -13.41
C PRO A 299 17.57 8.33 -13.99
N VAL A 300 17.18 7.06 -13.85
CA VAL A 300 17.84 5.93 -14.51
C VAL A 300 17.05 5.57 -15.76
N LYS A 301 17.70 5.49 -16.91
CA LYS A 301 17.09 5.08 -18.17
C LYS A 301 17.07 3.57 -18.31
N GLU A 302 16.23 3.05 -19.20
CA GLU A 302 16.30 1.64 -19.59
C GLU A 302 17.64 1.30 -20.25
N SER A 303 18.24 2.26 -20.97
CA SER A 303 19.56 2.10 -21.57
C SER A 303 20.69 2.00 -20.55
N ASP A 304 20.46 2.47 -19.32
CA ASP A 304 21.45 2.41 -18.22
C ASP A 304 21.42 1.04 -17.52
N LEU A 305 20.41 0.20 -17.80
CA LEU A 305 20.24 -1.11 -17.16
C LEU A 305 21.04 -2.20 -17.88
N THR A 306 21.67 -3.07 -17.11
CA THR A 306 22.32 -4.28 -17.62
C THR A 306 21.27 -5.32 -18.09
N PRO A 307 21.65 -6.30 -18.92
CA PRO A 307 20.75 -7.40 -19.29
C PRO A 307 20.17 -8.16 -18.09
N GLU A 308 20.95 -8.34 -17.02
CA GLU A 308 20.51 -9.02 -15.80
C GLU A 308 19.45 -8.21 -15.05
N MET A 309 19.67 -6.89 -14.90
CA MET A 309 18.68 -5.97 -14.32
C MET A 309 17.37 -5.98 -15.11
N LYS A 310 17.44 -5.93 -16.45
CA LYS A 310 16.26 -6.00 -17.32
C LYS A 310 15.52 -7.32 -17.17
N SER A 311 16.25 -8.43 -17.10
CA SER A 311 15.64 -9.75 -16.90
C SER A 311 14.88 -9.82 -15.57
N PHE A 312 15.48 -9.35 -14.48
CA PHE A 312 14.83 -9.36 -13.16
C PHE A 312 13.65 -8.38 -13.08
N LEU A 313 13.75 -7.20 -13.69
CA LEU A 313 12.64 -6.26 -13.77
C LEU A 313 11.48 -6.84 -14.59
N SER A 314 11.76 -7.55 -15.70
CA SER A 314 10.72 -8.24 -16.47
C SER A 314 10.06 -9.37 -15.69
N GLU A 315 10.83 -10.17 -14.94
CA GLU A 315 10.29 -11.17 -14.01
C GLU A 315 9.34 -10.51 -12.99
N THR A 316 9.80 -9.45 -12.32
CA THR A 316 8.99 -8.72 -11.32
C THR A 316 7.75 -8.09 -11.94
N GLY A 317 7.88 -7.52 -13.14
CA GLY A 317 6.78 -6.94 -13.92
C GLY A 317 5.74 -7.97 -14.33
N ASN A 318 6.15 -9.19 -14.70
CA ASN A 318 5.24 -10.28 -14.99
C ASN A 318 4.55 -10.79 -13.71
N MET A 319 5.24 -10.81 -12.58
CA MET A 319 4.64 -11.20 -11.30
C MET A 319 3.53 -10.23 -10.87
N GLN A 320 3.54 -8.97 -11.32
CA GLN A 320 2.46 -8.02 -11.03
C GLN A 320 1.08 -8.48 -11.52
N TYR A 321 1.01 -9.31 -12.57
CA TYR A 321 -0.28 -9.83 -13.05
C TYR A 321 -0.98 -10.74 -12.04
N LEU A 322 -0.28 -11.29 -11.04
CA LEU A 322 -0.91 -11.99 -9.92
C LEU A 322 -1.91 -11.11 -9.18
N ASN A 323 -1.68 -9.79 -9.13
CA ASN A 323 -2.57 -8.85 -8.45
C ASN A 323 -3.98 -8.79 -9.07
N PHE A 324 -4.18 -9.26 -10.31
CA PHE A 324 -5.51 -9.42 -10.92
C PHE A 324 -6.27 -10.66 -10.46
N VAL A 325 -5.60 -11.63 -9.84
CA VAL A 325 -6.20 -12.92 -9.47
C VAL A 325 -6.92 -12.76 -8.13
N SER A 326 -8.16 -12.29 -8.20
CA SER A 326 -9.01 -12.05 -7.03
C SER A 326 -10.49 -11.93 -7.41
N PRO A 327 -11.43 -12.60 -6.71
CA PRO A 327 -12.86 -12.40 -6.94
C PRO A 327 -13.35 -10.96 -6.71
N PHE A 328 -12.64 -10.18 -5.88
CA PHE A 328 -12.94 -8.76 -5.70
C PHE A 328 -12.82 -7.95 -7.00
N MET A 329 -12.00 -8.39 -7.97
CA MET A 329 -11.86 -7.74 -9.30
C MET A 329 -13.14 -7.76 -10.13
N VAL A 330 -14.09 -8.63 -9.80
CA VAL A 330 -15.39 -8.74 -10.48
C VAL A 330 -16.56 -8.46 -9.53
N GLY A 331 -16.28 -7.86 -8.37
CA GLY A 331 -17.29 -7.44 -7.40
C GLY A 331 -17.85 -8.57 -6.55
N ILE A 332 -17.18 -9.73 -6.48
CA ILE A 332 -17.54 -10.81 -5.56
C ILE A 332 -16.84 -10.56 -4.24
N ASN A 333 -17.57 -10.02 -3.27
CA ASN A 333 -17.02 -9.66 -1.96
C ASN A 333 -16.99 -10.83 -0.98
N ARG A 334 -17.93 -11.78 -1.05
CA ARG A 334 -17.98 -12.97 -0.17
C ARG A 334 -18.51 -14.19 -0.92
N LEU A 335 -17.79 -15.31 -0.81
CA LEU A 335 -18.26 -16.64 -1.21
C LEU A 335 -18.74 -17.38 0.04
N GLN A 336 -20.00 -17.83 0.05
CA GLN A 336 -20.52 -18.67 1.12
C GLN A 336 -20.24 -20.14 0.81
N LEU A 337 -19.48 -20.80 1.69
CA LEU A 337 -19.17 -22.23 1.58
C LEU A 337 -20.30 -23.08 2.17
N LYS A 338 -20.85 -22.63 3.30
CA LYS A 338 -22.05 -23.14 3.97
C LYS A 338 -22.60 -22.03 4.89
N PRO A 339 -23.82 -22.16 5.44
CA PRO A 339 -24.35 -21.15 6.36
C PRO A 339 -23.37 -20.84 7.50
N GLY A 340 -23.03 -19.56 7.68
CA GLY A 340 -22.05 -19.08 8.67
C GLY A 340 -20.58 -19.16 8.25
N TYR A 341 -20.23 -19.70 7.08
CA TYR A 341 -18.85 -19.89 6.63
C TYR A 341 -18.61 -19.18 5.30
N TYR A 342 -17.71 -18.21 5.32
CA TYR A 342 -17.41 -17.37 4.17
C TYR A 342 -15.93 -17.31 3.88
N PHE A 343 -15.61 -17.20 2.60
CA PHE A 343 -14.27 -17.18 2.08
C PHE A 343 -14.12 -16.16 0.95
N ASN A 344 -12.93 -15.58 0.83
CA ASN A 344 -12.47 -14.88 -0.37
C ASN A 344 -10.94 -14.88 -0.41
N PHE A 345 -10.35 -14.48 -1.53
CA PHE A 345 -8.90 -14.36 -1.64
C PHE A 345 -8.46 -13.26 -2.61
N ALA A 346 -7.21 -12.85 -2.49
CA ALA A 346 -6.54 -12.02 -3.48
C ALA A 346 -5.06 -12.39 -3.54
N LEU A 347 -4.56 -12.78 -4.71
CA LEU A 347 -3.12 -12.93 -4.89
C LEU A 347 -2.46 -11.56 -4.98
N ARG A 348 -1.18 -11.51 -4.61
CA ARG A 348 -0.40 -10.28 -4.64
C ARG A 348 1.07 -10.52 -5.00
N SER A 349 1.62 -9.58 -5.75
CA SER A 349 3.05 -9.43 -5.97
C SER A 349 3.42 -7.99 -5.67
N VAL A 350 4.34 -7.77 -4.74
CA VAL A 350 4.69 -6.43 -4.24
C VAL A 350 6.21 -6.26 -4.31
N PRO A 351 6.72 -5.31 -5.12
CA PRO A 351 8.14 -4.95 -5.10
C PRO A 351 8.57 -4.47 -3.70
N ALA A 352 9.79 -4.79 -3.29
CA ALA A 352 10.33 -4.54 -1.96
C ALA A 352 11.83 -4.16 -2.02
N SER A 353 12.43 -3.84 -0.88
CA SER A 353 13.85 -3.49 -0.72
C SER A 353 14.82 -4.61 -1.16
N PHE A 354 14.36 -5.86 -1.14
CA PHE A 354 15.18 -7.05 -1.39
C PHE A 354 14.78 -7.83 -2.64
N GLY A 355 13.92 -7.28 -3.49
CA GLY A 355 13.29 -7.98 -4.61
C GLY A 355 11.78 -7.85 -4.52
N TYR A 356 11.04 -8.93 -4.34
CA TYR A 356 9.58 -8.82 -4.22
C TYR A 356 8.97 -9.87 -3.28
N PHE A 357 7.83 -9.53 -2.70
CA PHE A 357 6.93 -10.51 -2.08
C PHE A 357 5.99 -11.07 -3.13
N ALA A 358 5.76 -12.38 -3.15
CA ALA A 358 4.69 -13.03 -3.93
C ALA A 358 3.87 -13.96 -3.05
N GLY A 359 2.55 -13.84 -3.08
CA GLY A 359 1.68 -14.62 -2.22
C GLY A 359 0.21 -14.28 -2.38
N GLY A 360 -0.57 -14.41 -1.31
CA GLY A 360 -1.98 -14.03 -1.31
C GLY A 360 -2.55 -13.82 0.08
N ASP A 361 -3.62 -13.04 0.11
CA ASP A 361 -4.48 -12.79 1.27
C ASP A 361 -5.71 -13.70 1.18
N PHE A 362 -5.96 -14.46 2.23
CA PHE A 362 -7.09 -15.37 2.37
C PHE A 362 -8.02 -14.85 3.47
N PHE A 363 -9.23 -14.46 3.07
CA PHE A 363 -10.23 -13.86 3.95
C PHE A 363 -11.20 -14.95 4.41
N LEU A 364 -11.36 -15.09 5.73
CA LEU A 364 -12.12 -16.17 6.34
C LEU A 364 -13.08 -15.59 7.38
N ASP A 365 -14.33 -16.02 7.35
CA ASP A 365 -15.32 -15.71 8.37
C ASP A 365 -16.09 -16.99 8.72
N PHE A 366 -15.76 -17.59 9.85
CA PHE A 366 -16.33 -18.86 10.31
C PHE A 366 -17.13 -18.65 11.59
N ASN A 367 -18.46 -18.61 11.46
CA ASN A 367 -19.38 -18.30 12.54
C ASN A 367 -18.97 -17.02 13.28
N ASN A 368 -18.82 -15.94 12.51
CA ASN A 368 -18.34 -14.62 12.95
C ASN A 368 -16.88 -14.61 13.42
N ARG A 369 -16.11 -15.69 13.33
CA ARG A 369 -14.66 -15.66 13.58
C ARG A 369 -13.94 -15.19 12.33
N GLN A 370 -13.68 -13.89 12.30
CA GLN A 370 -13.13 -13.17 11.17
C GLN A 370 -11.61 -13.15 11.25
N MET A 371 -10.96 -13.67 10.21
CA MET A 371 -9.51 -13.66 10.11
C MET A 371 -9.05 -13.48 8.67
N MET A 372 -7.91 -12.84 8.50
CA MET A 372 -7.17 -12.82 7.25
C MET A 372 -5.85 -13.54 7.47
N VAL A 373 -5.55 -14.51 6.61
CA VAL A 373 -4.24 -15.18 6.59
C VAL A 373 -3.53 -14.76 5.32
N SER A 374 -2.35 -14.17 5.43
CA SER A 374 -1.48 -13.91 4.28
C SER A 374 -0.39 -14.97 4.25
N LEU A 375 -0.20 -15.60 3.09
CA LEU A 375 0.85 -16.59 2.87
C LEU A 375 1.62 -16.21 1.62
N GLY A 376 2.95 -16.36 1.66
CA GLY A 376 3.76 -16.11 0.48
C GLY A 376 5.24 -16.35 0.70
N VAL A 377 6.01 -15.84 -0.25
CA VAL A 377 7.46 -15.90 -0.26
C VAL A 377 8.06 -14.53 -0.58
N ASN A 378 9.14 -14.20 0.12
CA ASN A 378 10.06 -13.12 -0.20
C ASN A 378 11.11 -13.67 -1.18
N ARG A 379 11.13 -13.13 -2.40
CA ARG A 379 12.07 -13.49 -3.46
C ARG A 379 13.14 -12.41 -3.58
N SER A 380 14.38 -12.87 -3.66
CA SER A 380 15.59 -12.08 -3.92
C SER A 380 16.41 -12.76 -5.02
N LYS A 381 17.65 -12.31 -5.27
CA LYS A 381 18.51 -12.88 -6.31
C LYS A 381 18.68 -14.40 -6.14
N ASN A 382 19.08 -14.81 -4.93
CA ASN A 382 19.48 -16.19 -4.64
C ASN A 382 18.52 -16.89 -3.67
N LEU A 383 17.66 -16.16 -2.95
CA LEU A 383 16.82 -16.72 -1.89
C LEU A 383 15.33 -16.63 -2.23
N THR A 384 14.60 -17.67 -1.84
CA THR A 384 13.12 -17.71 -1.79
C THR A 384 12.74 -18.11 -0.37
N LEU A 385 12.12 -17.19 0.36
CA LEU A 385 12.01 -17.26 1.81
C LEU A 385 10.56 -17.13 2.26
N PRO A 386 10.06 -17.96 3.20
CA PRO A 386 8.65 -17.97 3.57
C PRO A 386 8.23 -16.72 4.35
N SER A 387 6.95 -16.35 4.22
CA SER A 387 6.30 -15.29 4.99
C SER A 387 4.85 -15.65 5.29
N VAL A 388 4.43 -15.43 6.54
CA VAL A 388 3.07 -15.67 7.03
C VAL A 388 2.59 -14.52 7.90
N GLU A 389 1.35 -14.11 7.71
CA GLU A 389 0.66 -13.14 8.54
C GLU A 389 -0.73 -13.67 8.92
N LEU A 390 -1.13 -13.48 10.16
CA LEU A 390 -2.47 -13.68 10.65
C LEU A 390 -3.00 -12.36 11.21
N ARG A 391 -4.14 -11.92 10.71
CA ARG A 391 -4.96 -10.89 11.36
C ARG A 391 -6.25 -11.51 11.84
N TYR A 392 -6.55 -11.34 13.11
CA TYR A 392 -7.81 -11.75 13.71
C TYR A 392 -8.62 -10.51 14.06
N TYR A 393 -9.85 -10.44 13.56
CA TYR A 393 -10.72 -9.29 13.74
C TYR A 393 -11.79 -9.55 14.78
N ASN A 394 -12.12 -8.48 15.51
CA ASN A 394 -13.19 -8.50 16.50
C ASN A 394 -12.99 -9.62 17.54
N LEU A 395 -11.84 -9.62 18.24
CA LEU A 395 -11.44 -10.67 19.18
C LEU A 395 -12.42 -10.81 20.35
N ILE A 396 -12.95 -9.69 20.84
CA ILE A 396 -13.90 -9.66 21.96
C ILE A 396 -15.29 -9.42 21.37
N LYS A 397 -16.12 -10.47 21.38
CA LYS A 397 -17.45 -10.53 20.75
C LYS A 397 -18.58 -10.62 21.76
N ASN A 398 -18.61 -9.73 22.74
CA ASN A 398 -19.79 -9.60 23.59
C ASN A 398 -20.64 -8.45 23.05
N GLU A 399 -21.91 -8.73 22.74
CA GLU A 399 -22.85 -7.77 22.12
C GLU A 399 -23.04 -6.48 22.95
N ASN A 400 -22.83 -6.59 24.27
CA ASN A 400 -22.89 -5.45 25.19
C ASN A 400 -21.52 -4.81 25.47
N SER A 401 -20.44 -5.34 24.89
CA SER A 401 -19.11 -4.81 25.14
C SER A 401 -18.87 -3.55 24.32
N LYS A 402 -18.59 -2.46 25.03
CA LYS A 402 -18.05 -1.24 24.43
C LYS A 402 -16.62 -1.44 23.93
N PHE A 403 -15.93 -2.47 24.40
CA PHE A 403 -14.54 -2.75 24.05
C PHE A 403 -14.43 -3.90 23.05
N ASN A 404 -13.55 -3.73 22.07
CA ASN A 404 -13.17 -4.75 21.12
C ASN A 404 -11.69 -4.57 20.73
N THR A 405 -11.05 -5.59 20.18
CA THR A 405 -9.69 -5.49 19.68
C THR A 405 -9.47 -6.39 18.48
N ASN A 406 -8.58 -5.98 17.57
CA ASN A 406 -7.99 -6.89 16.60
C ASN A 406 -6.60 -7.33 17.08
N LEU A 407 -6.12 -8.44 16.52
CA LEU A 407 -4.77 -8.97 16.74
C LEU A 407 -4.11 -9.19 15.38
N GLN A 408 -2.84 -8.80 15.26
CA GLN A 408 -1.98 -9.08 14.12
C GLN A 408 -0.73 -9.82 14.62
N VAL A 409 -0.36 -10.90 13.96
CA VAL A 409 0.91 -11.59 14.16
C VAL A 409 1.46 -11.96 12.80
N ALA A 410 2.70 -11.61 12.50
CA ALA A 410 3.37 -12.07 11.29
C ALA A 410 4.78 -12.56 11.61
N GLY A 411 5.22 -13.57 10.88
CA GLY A 411 6.58 -14.08 10.91
C GLY A 411 7.06 -14.29 9.48
N TRP A 412 8.30 -13.89 9.21
CA TRP A 412 8.87 -14.00 7.87
C TRP A 412 10.36 -14.30 7.91
N MET A 413 10.87 -14.77 6.79
CA MET A 413 12.29 -14.79 6.47
C MET A 413 12.55 -13.83 5.31
N GLN A 414 13.67 -13.13 5.35
CA GLN A 414 14.10 -12.19 4.32
C GLN A 414 15.62 -12.27 4.12
N PRO A 415 16.19 -11.75 3.03
CA PRO A 415 17.63 -11.68 2.86
C PRO A 415 18.26 -10.82 3.95
N LYS A 416 19.47 -11.18 4.39
CA LYS A 416 20.21 -10.48 5.43
C LYS A 416 20.38 -9.00 5.05
N ASP A 417 20.12 -8.11 6.02
CA ASP A 417 20.18 -6.66 5.85
C ASP A 417 19.26 -6.14 4.71
N GLN A 418 18.31 -6.97 4.27
CA GLN A 418 17.41 -6.74 3.13
C GLN A 418 18.13 -6.48 1.80
N LEU A 419 19.35 -6.98 1.64
CA LEU A 419 20.11 -6.81 0.40
C LEU A 419 19.71 -7.88 -0.61
N PHE A 420 19.42 -7.45 -1.83
CA PHE A 420 18.98 -8.32 -2.93
C PHE A 420 19.91 -9.50 -3.23
N ALA A 421 21.21 -9.25 -3.16
CA ALA A 421 22.26 -10.24 -3.46
C ALA A 421 22.77 -10.99 -2.22
N ALA A 422 22.13 -10.85 -1.05
CA ALA A 422 22.55 -11.58 0.14
C ALA A 422 22.25 -13.08 0.01
N ASP A 423 23.23 -13.92 0.37
CA ASP A 423 23.10 -15.39 0.36
C ASP A 423 22.61 -15.96 1.70
N LYS A 424 22.42 -15.11 2.71
CA LYS A 424 21.96 -15.50 4.04
C LYS A 424 20.57 -14.93 4.29
N ALA A 425 19.76 -15.69 5.00
CA ALA A 425 18.45 -15.24 5.47
C ALA A 425 18.50 -14.75 6.92
N GLU A 426 17.60 -13.85 7.26
CA GLU A 426 17.27 -13.42 8.62
C GLU A 426 15.77 -13.51 8.86
N SER A 427 15.39 -13.78 10.10
CA SER A 427 13.98 -13.89 10.50
C SER A 427 13.46 -12.56 11.04
N GLY A 428 12.20 -12.26 10.75
CA GLY A 428 11.48 -11.16 11.37
C GLY A 428 10.14 -11.59 11.96
N ILE A 429 9.68 -10.81 12.94
CA ILE A 429 8.38 -10.96 13.58
C ILE A 429 7.73 -9.58 13.78
N THR A 430 6.41 -9.54 13.67
CA THR A 430 5.59 -8.41 14.08
C THR A 430 4.40 -8.90 14.90
N ILE A 431 4.07 -8.15 15.94
CA ILE A 431 2.88 -8.38 16.77
C ILE A 431 2.18 -7.03 16.92
N GLY A 432 0.87 -7.00 16.70
CA GLY A 432 0.06 -5.79 16.81
C GLY A 432 -1.28 -6.07 17.46
N VAL A 433 -1.78 -5.09 18.20
CA VAL A 433 -3.13 -5.08 18.79
C VAL A 433 -3.81 -3.76 18.44
N GLN A 434 -5.08 -3.84 18.07
CA GLN A 434 -5.86 -2.66 17.66
C GLN A 434 -7.13 -2.55 18.51
N PRO A 435 -7.02 -2.08 19.77
CA PRO A 435 -8.17 -1.91 20.62
C PRO A 435 -9.07 -0.76 20.12
N SER A 436 -10.38 -0.93 20.30
CA SER A 436 -11.40 0.08 20.07
C SER A 436 -12.37 0.13 21.26
N TYR A 437 -12.78 1.33 21.62
CA TYR A 437 -13.72 1.58 22.70
C TYR A 437 -14.86 2.48 22.23
N ALA A 438 -16.07 1.93 22.15
CA ALA A 438 -17.29 2.63 21.78
C ALA A 438 -17.72 3.58 22.90
N ILE A 439 -17.58 4.88 22.66
CA ILE A 439 -18.11 5.93 23.54
C ILE A 439 -19.62 6.03 23.34
N THR A 440 -20.04 6.00 22.08
CA THR A 440 -21.44 5.89 21.66
C THR A 440 -21.57 4.80 20.60
N GLU A 441 -22.78 4.50 20.15
CA GLU A 441 -23.02 3.57 19.02
C GLU A 441 -22.31 3.99 17.73
N ARG A 442 -22.02 5.30 17.56
CA ARG A 442 -21.42 5.85 16.35
C ARG A 442 -20.00 6.35 16.51
N PHE A 443 -19.53 6.59 17.72
CA PHE A 443 -18.22 7.19 17.97
C PHE A 443 -17.39 6.30 18.87
N SER A 444 -16.18 5.96 18.43
CA SER A 444 -15.24 5.12 19.18
C SER A 444 -13.87 5.77 19.28
N MET A 445 -13.19 5.56 20.40
CA MET A 445 -11.74 5.71 20.46
C MET A 445 -11.09 4.47 19.86
N ILE A 446 -10.01 4.65 19.11
CA ILE A 446 -9.23 3.56 18.50
C ILE A 446 -7.75 3.75 18.81
N ALA A 447 -7.03 2.64 18.94
CA ALA A 447 -5.59 2.65 18.96
C ALA A 447 -5.03 1.50 18.13
N ASP A 448 -3.78 1.62 17.73
CA ASP A 448 -2.99 0.58 17.08
C ASP A 448 -1.61 0.57 17.72
N LEU A 449 -1.32 -0.50 18.44
CA LEU A 449 -0.06 -0.73 19.13
C LEU A 449 0.63 -1.91 18.47
N SER A 450 1.83 -1.73 17.95
CA SER A 450 2.57 -2.80 17.31
C SER A 450 4.06 -2.74 17.60
N TYR A 451 4.69 -3.90 17.57
CA TYR A 451 6.13 -4.04 17.61
C TYR A 451 6.57 -4.93 16.46
N LYS A 452 7.62 -4.52 15.75
CA LYS A 452 8.31 -5.34 14.77
C LYS A 452 9.81 -5.39 15.02
N THR A 453 10.43 -6.50 14.67
CA THR A 453 11.88 -6.59 14.50
C THR A 453 12.31 -5.89 13.20
N LYS A 454 13.63 -5.85 12.93
CA LYS A 454 14.16 -5.36 11.66
C LYS A 454 13.56 -6.16 10.50
N GLY A 455 13.34 -5.49 9.37
CA GLY A 455 12.82 -6.06 8.14
C GLY A 455 11.61 -5.35 7.54
N TRP A 456 11.20 -5.81 6.37
CA TRP A 456 10.08 -5.24 5.64
C TRP A 456 8.76 -5.80 6.16
N VAL A 457 7.81 -4.91 6.44
CA VAL A 457 6.41 -5.24 6.73
C VAL A 457 5.55 -4.36 5.83
N PHE A 458 4.62 -4.98 5.12
CA PHE A 458 3.77 -4.31 4.14
C PHE A 458 2.97 -3.16 4.76
N GLY A 459 3.15 -1.94 4.22
CA GLY A 459 2.51 -0.72 4.71
C GLY A 459 3.08 -0.17 6.03
N ASN A 460 4.26 -0.63 6.46
CA ASN A 460 4.98 -0.06 7.61
C ASN A 460 6.19 0.75 7.13
N PRO A 461 6.36 2.04 7.48
CA PRO A 461 7.42 2.86 6.88
C PRO A 461 8.83 2.46 7.33
N TYR A 462 8.99 1.75 8.44
CA TYR A 462 10.31 1.43 9.00
C TYR A 462 10.83 0.09 8.49
N LEU A 463 12.08 0.07 8.05
CA LEU A 463 12.87 -1.15 7.92
C LEU A 463 13.56 -1.56 9.23
N ASP A 464 13.80 -0.62 10.14
CA ASP A 464 14.33 -0.90 11.47
C ASP A 464 13.33 -1.62 12.38
N ASN A 465 13.82 -2.14 13.51
CA ASN A 465 12.93 -2.56 14.59
C ASN A 465 12.23 -1.32 15.18
N LYS A 466 10.95 -1.47 15.50
CA LYS A 466 10.17 -0.33 15.98
C LYS A 466 8.98 -0.79 16.81
N PHE A 467 8.74 -0.07 17.89
CA PHE A 467 7.44 -0.02 18.53
C PHE A 467 6.67 1.17 17.97
N THR A 468 5.44 0.96 17.51
CA THR A 468 4.57 2.00 16.96
C THR A 468 3.28 2.03 17.78
N GLY A 469 2.89 3.22 18.21
CA GLY A 469 1.64 3.48 18.91
C GLY A 469 0.87 4.59 18.22
N ARG A 470 -0.33 4.27 17.73
CA ARG A 470 -1.26 5.22 17.14
C ARG A 470 -2.52 5.32 17.98
N VAL A 471 -3.05 6.54 18.13
CA VAL A 471 -4.31 6.79 18.86
C VAL A 471 -5.17 7.76 18.07
N GLY A 472 -6.46 7.50 18.05
CA GLY A 472 -7.40 8.21 17.21
C GLY A 472 -8.86 7.94 17.57
N PHE A 473 -9.72 8.26 16.62
CA PHE A 473 -11.15 8.02 16.72
C PHE A 473 -11.71 7.41 15.44
N SER A 474 -12.83 6.69 15.59
CA SER A 474 -13.63 6.23 14.47
C SER A 474 -15.08 6.70 14.59
N MET A 475 -15.71 6.93 13.44
CA MET A 475 -17.10 7.40 13.37
C MET A 475 -17.89 6.61 12.31
N LYS A 476 -18.93 5.91 12.74
CA LYS A 476 -19.80 5.09 11.87
C LYS A 476 -20.97 5.90 11.33
N THR A 477 -21.31 5.66 10.06
CA THR A 477 -22.58 6.08 9.48
C THR A 477 -23.74 5.32 10.15
N ARG A 478 -24.96 5.84 9.97
CA ARG A 478 -26.17 5.26 10.57
C ARG A 478 -26.45 3.83 10.15
#